data_AF-A0A9X0YNE8-F1
#
_entry.id   AF-A0A9X0YNE8-F1
#
_cell.length_a   1.000
_cell.length_b   1.000
_cell.length_c   1.000
_cell.angle_alpha   90.00
_cell.angle_beta   90.00
_cell.angle_gamma   90.00
#
_symmetry.space_group_name_H-M   'P 1'
#
loop_
_entity.id
_entity.type
_entity.pdbx_description
1 polymer ?
#
loop_
_entity_poly.entity_id
_entity_poly.type
_entity_poly.pdbx_seq_one_letter_code
_entity_poly.pdbx_strand_id
1 'polypeptide(L)'
;MGLTISTGILADFKENEPEGYEAYKIIFDNINVILEANNVAPHHEPETLHITPLQFGGFPYSFLHHLRRFAAHVWENRDNENLDWTPTPFPTDDEPGADPVLEDHYSYMSSHLLTHSDSEGFYIPVDLPEVLFDTDKNPVPGAMIGSSYSLLQELKSLTTHLGIGLDENNNLTNVDKLNSIIEMEDDFWIEILVCVTLLDAVKFSIENKTAILFN
;
A
#
# COMPACT_ATOMS: atom_id res chain seq x y z
N MET A 1 -7.27 -12.94 9.71
CA MET A 1 -6.09 -13.59 9.09
C MET A 1 -5.02 -12.52 8.94
N GLY A 2 -3.74 -12.89 9.02
CA GLY A 2 -2.65 -11.92 8.81
C GLY A 2 -2.53 -11.60 7.32
N LEU A 3 -2.20 -10.34 7.02
CA LEU A 3 -1.72 -9.89 5.72
C LEU A 3 -0.21 -9.74 5.82
N THR A 4 0.51 -10.37 4.91
CA THR A 4 1.95 -10.21 4.76
C THR A 4 2.21 -9.21 3.63
N ILE A 5 3.17 -8.32 3.85
CA ILE A 5 3.64 -7.38 2.84
C ILE A 5 5.07 -7.78 2.49
N SER A 6 5.37 -7.92 1.22
CA SER A 6 6.70 -8.32 0.75
C SER A 6 7.10 -7.54 -0.50
N THR A 7 8.40 -7.53 -0.81
CA THR A 7 8.95 -6.86 -1.99
C THR A 7 10.11 -7.66 -2.56
N GLY A 8 10.32 -7.60 -3.88
CA GLY A 8 11.45 -8.29 -4.51
C GLY A 8 11.27 -9.80 -4.57
N ILE A 9 10.03 -10.25 -4.78
CA ILE A 9 9.63 -11.67 -4.73
C ILE A 9 10.43 -12.53 -5.72
N LEU A 10 10.74 -12.02 -6.91
CA LEU A 10 11.55 -12.76 -7.89
C LEU A 10 12.99 -12.94 -7.41
N ALA A 11 13.59 -11.92 -6.80
CA ALA A 11 14.95 -12.02 -6.26
C ALA A 11 15.04 -13.02 -5.11
N ASP A 12 14.02 -13.08 -4.24
CA ASP A 12 13.95 -14.06 -3.15
C ASP A 12 13.73 -15.48 -3.69
N PHE A 13 12.73 -15.67 -4.55
CA PHE A 13 12.31 -17.00 -4.99
C PHE A 13 13.28 -17.65 -5.98
N LYS A 14 14.09 -16.87 -6.69
CA LYS A 14 15.08 -17.38 -7.65
C LYS A 14 16.00 -18.44 -7.06
N GLU A 15 16.38 -18.30 -5.78
CA GLU A 15 17.24 -19.27 -5.09
C GLU A 15 16.44 -20.15 -4.12
N ASN A 16 15.38 -19.61 -3.49
CA ASN A 16 14.70 -20.26 -2.38
C ASN A 16 13.47 -21.09 -2.80
N GLU A 17 12.77 -20.71 -3.86
CA GLU A 17 11.45 -21.25 -4.25
C GLU A 17 11.31 -21.28 -5.81
N PRO A 18 12.02 -22.17 -6.54
CA PRO A 18 12.06 -22.13 -8.00
C PRO A 18 10.70 -22.28 -8.70
N GLU A 19 9.78 -23.05 -8.11
CA GLU A 19 8.41 -23.18 -8.63
C GLU A 19 7.62 -21.88 -8.45
N GLY A 20 7.75 -21.24 -7.29
CA GLY A 20 7.19 -19.92 -7.03
C GLY A 20 7.76 -18.87 -7.98
N TYR A 21 9.07 -18.90 -8.22
CA TYR A 21 9.73 -17.98 -9.15
C TYR A 21 9.11 -18.01 -10.56
N GLU A 22 8.94 -19.20 -11.14
CA GLU A 22 8.31 -19.35 -12.46
C GLU A 22 6.84 -18.92 -12.45
N ALA A 23 6.10 -19.20 -11.38
CA ALA A 23 4.72 -18.74 -11.22
C ALA A 23 4.62 -17.21 -11.19
N TYR A 24 5.47 -16.54 -10.40
CA TYR A 24 5.49 -15.07 -10.33
C TYR A 24 5.99 -14.43 -11.62
N LYS A 25 6.90 -15.06 -12.38
CA LYS A 25 7.26 -14.57 -13.71
C LYS A 25 6.06 -14.48 -14.65
N ILE A 26 5.20 -15.50 -14.66
CA ILE A 26 3.97 -15.47 -15.45
C ILE A 26 3.04 -14.33 -15.00
N ILE A 27 2.96 -14.08 -13.68
CA ILE A 27 2.17 -12.95 -13.15
C ILE A 27 2.75 -11.61 -13.62
N PHE A 28 4.07 -11.41 -13.55
CA PHE A 28 4.71 -10.20 -14.06
C PHE A 28 4.57 -10.03 -15.58
N ASP A 29 4.58 -11.13 -16.35
CA ASP A 29 4.27 -11.09 -17.77
C ASP A 29 2.82 -10.62 -18.02
N ASN A 30 1.85 -11.07 -17.21
CA ASN A 30 0.47 -10.58 -17.26
C ASN A 30 0.37 -9.09 -16.91
N ILE A 31 1.04 -8.65 -15.84
CA ILE A 31 1.14 -7.23 -15.46
C ILE A 31 1.69 -6.42 -16.65
N ASN A 32 2.75 -6.88 -17.30
CA ASN A 32 3.35 -6.18 -18.44
C ASN A 32 2.42 -6.07 -19.64
N VAL A 33 1.64 -7.11 -19.95
CA VAL A 33 0.60 -7.01 -20.99
C VAL A 33 -0.44 -5.95 -20.65
N ILE A 34 -0.86 -5.86 -19.38
CA ILE A 34 -1.82 -4.84 -18.90
C ILE A 34 -1.21 -3.44 -18.99
N LEU A 35 0.05 -3.26 -18.59
CA LEU A 35 0.76 -1.98 -18.70
C LEU A 35 0.84 -1.51 -20.15
N GLU A 36 1.27 -2.38 -21.07
CA GLU A 36 1.38 -2.05 -22.49
C GLU A 36 0.01 -1.67 -23.09
N ALA A 37 -1.05 -2.39 -22.73
CA ALA A 37 -2.40 -2.09 -23.19
C ALA A 37 -2.89 -0.70 -22.74
N ASN A 38 -2.34 -0.18 -21.63
CA ASN A 38 -2.64 1.14 -21.08
C ASN A 38 -1.58 2.20 -21.44
N ASN A 39 -0.70 1.93 -22.42
CA ASN A 39 0.39 2.82 -22.87
C ASN A 39 1.42 3.13 -21.78
N VAL A 40 1.59 2.24 -20.81
CA VAL A 40 2.61 2.32 -19.77
C VAL A 40 3.77 1.40 -20.15
N ALA A 41 5.00 1.83 -19.88
CA ALA A 41 6.18 1.01 -20.13
C ALA A 41 6.14 -0.27 -19.26
N PRO A 42 6.55 -1.42 -19.78
CA PRO A 42 6.69 -2.65 -19.00
C PRO A 42 7.56 -2.45 -17.75
N HIS A 43 7.15 -3.10 -16.67
CA HIS A 43 7.92 -3.24 -15.45
C HIS A 43 8.69 -4.57 -15.46
N HIS A 44 10.01 -4.49 -15.39
CA HIS A 44 10.86 -5.67 -15.25
C HIS A 44 11.25 -5.83 -13.79
N GLU A 45 10.54 -6.71 -13.09
CA GLU A 45 10.83 -7.02 -11.69
C GLU A 45 12.28 -7.51 -11.53
N PRO A 46 13.09 -6.88 -10.66
CA PRO A 46 14.47 -7.27 -10.45
C PRO A 46 14.61 -8.69 -9.90
N GLU A 47 15.50 -9.47 -10.53
CA GLU A 47 15.92 -10.79 -10.04
C GLU A 47 17.10 -10.72 -9.05
N THR A 48 17.63 -9.52 -8.80
CA THR A 48 18.73 -9.26 -7.87
C THR A 48 18.51 -7.91 -7.19
N LEU A 49 18.64 -7.86 -5.87
CA LEU A 49 18.43 -6.64 -5.11
C LEU A 49 19.75 -5.89 -4.86
N HIS A 50 19.69 -4.56 -4.91
CA HIS A 50 20.83 -3.69 -4.63
C HIS A 50 20.92 -3.34 -3.15
N ILE A 51 19.77 -3.27 -2.48
CA ILE A 51 19.64 -3.03 -1.05
C ILE A 51 19.03 -4.28 -0.43
N THR A 52 19.46 -4.61 0.78
CA THR A 52 18.91 -5.75 1.53
C THR A 52 17.40 -5.57 1.70
N PRO A 53 16.58 -6.58 1.36
CA PRO A 53 15.16 -6.54 1.63
C PRO A 53 14.92 -6.29 3.11
N LEU A 54 14.15 -5.25 3.39
CA LEU A 54 13.48 -5.14 4.68
C LEU A 54 12.49 -6.30 4.74
N GLN A 55 12.57 -7.11 5.79
CA GLN A 55 11.47 -8.01 6.10
C GLN A 55 10.35 -7.14 6.65
N PHE A 56 9.44 -6.73 5.77
CA PHE A 56 8.26 -5.99 6.19
C PHE A 56 7.40 -6.89 7.07
N GLY A 57 6.93 -6.32 8.17
CA GLY A 57 5.95 -6.97 9.01
C GLY A 57 4.65 -7.19 8.24
N GLY A 58 3.82 -8.07 8.79
CA GLY A 58 2.42 -8.14 8.45
C GLY A 58 1.56 -7.54 9.54
N PHE A 59 0.30 -7.28 9.23
CA PHE A 59 -0.73 -6.93 10.19
C PHE A 59 -2.02 -7.66 9.82
N PRO A 60 -3.00 -7.83 10.73
CA PRO A 60 -4.31 -8.38 10.36
C PRO A 60 -4.91 -7.63 9.17
N TYR A 61 -5.38 -8.33 8.13
CA TYR A 61 -5.91 -7.65 6.93
C TYR A 61 -7.02 -6.63 7.26
N SER A 62 -7.79 -6.89 8.32
CA SER A 62 -8.86 -6.01 8.79
C SER A 62 -8.36 -4.62 9.18
N PHE A 63 -7.08 -4.48 9.52
CA PHE A 63 -6.46 -3.20 9.87
C PHE A 63 -6.36 -2.26 8.66
N LEU A 64 -6.35 -2.77 7.42
CA LEU A 64 -6.42 -1.91 6.23
C LEU A 64 -7.66 -1.03 6.24
N HIS A 65 -8.80 -1.57 6.64
CA HIS A 65 -10.05 -0.81 6.64
C HIS A 65 -10.00 0.40 7.58
N HIS A 66 -9.26 0.31 8.69
CA HIS A 66 -9.05 1.45 9.59
C HIS A 66 -8.30 2.58 8.89
N LEU A 67 -7.17 2.26 8.25
CA LEU A 67 -6.40 3.27 7.51
C LEU A 67 -7.20 3.84 6.34
N ARG A 68 -7.93 2.98 5.60
CA ARG A 68 -8.74 3.39 4.46
C ARG A 68 -9.87 4.33 4.86
N ARG A 69 -10.60 4.02 5.94
CA ARG A 69 -11.60 4.91 6.52
C ARG A 69 -10.97 6.24 6.93
N PHE A 70 -9.85 6.19 7.66
CA PHE A 70 -9.15 7.41 8.07
C PHE A 70 -8.75 8.27 6.86
N ALA A 71 -8.22 7.66 5.81
CA ALA A 71 -7.85 8.33 4.57
C ALA A 71 -9.04 9.02 3.90
N ALA A 72 -10.17 8.33 3.78
CA ALA A 72 -11.40 8.90 3.23
C ALA A 72 -11.86 10.15 4.00
N HIS A 73 -11.83 10.12 5.34
CA HIS A 73 -12.18 11.29 6.16
C HIS A 73 -11.17 12.45 6.02
N VAL A 74 -9.88 12.16 5.92
CA VAL A 74 -8.85 13.19 5.67
C VAL A 74 -9.10 13.86 4.32
N TRP A 75 -9.37 13.08 3.26
CA TRP A 75 -9.59 13.61 1.92
C TRP A 75 -10.92 14.36 1.81
N GLU A 76 -11.99 13.84 2.39
CA GLU A 76 -13.29 14.50 2.45
C GLU A 76 -13.19 15.89 3.12
N ASN A 77 -12.51 15.98 4.26
CA ASN A 77 -12.35 17.26 4.95
C ASN A 77 -11.44 18.23 4.19
N ARG A 78 -10.42 17.72 3.50
CA ARG A 78 -9.58 18.54 2.62
C ARG A 78 -10.38 19.09 1.44
N ASP A 79 -11.17 18.26 0.78
CA ASP A 79 -11.93 18.63 -0.42
C ASP A 79 -13.07 19.60 -0.11
N ASN A 80 -13.65 19.53 1.09
CA ASN A 80 -14.62 20.49 1.60
C ASN A 80 -13.98 21.76 2.21
N GLU A 81 -12.67 21.97 2.03
CA GLU A 81 -11.90 23.10 2.58
C GLU A 81 -12.05 23.26 4.12
N ASN A 82 -12.32 22.17 4.84
CA ASN A 82 -12.49 22.15 6.28
C ASN A 82 -11.12 22.09 7.00
N LEU A 83 -10.36 23.17 6.91
CA LEU A 83 -8.98 23.25 7.38
C LEU A 83 -8.81 23.15 8.90
N ASP A 84 -9.88 23.39 9.67
CA ASP A 84 -9.87 23.29 11.14
C ASP A 84 -10.19 21.87 11.64
N TRP A 85 -10.50 20.94 10.74
CA TRP A 85 -10.78 19.56 11.12
C TRP A 85 -9.57 18.88 11.74
N THR A 86 -9.81 18.22 12.88
CA THR A 86 -8.81 17.38 13.56
C THR A 86 -9.38 15.98 13.67
N PRO A 87 -8.63 14.93 13.30
CA PRO A 87 -9.12 13.57 13.42
C PRO A 87 -9.36 13.22 14.90
N THR A 88 -10.44 12.49 15.14
CA THR A 88 -10.70 11.82 16.42
C THR A 88 -10.61 10.31 16.20
N PRO A 89 -9.99 9.54 17.11
CA PRO A 89 -9.91 8.09 16.98
C PRO A 89 -11.30 7.49 16.89
N PHE A 90 -11.48 6.56 15.95
CA PHE A 90 -12.68 5.75 15.90
C PHE A 90 -12.58 4.64 16.95
N PRO A 91 -13.71 4.15 17.49
CA PRO A 91 -13.71 2.97 18.33
C PRO A 91 -13.12 1.76 17.59
N THR A 92 -12.35 0.93 18.30
CA THR A 92 -11.68 -0.25 17.72
C THR A 92 -12.64 -1.42 17.46
N ASP A 93 -13.82 -1.41 18.08
CA ASP A 93 -14.90 -2.38 17.90
C ASP A 93 -15.90 -1.99 16.81
N ASP A 94 -15.71 -0.83 16.18
CA ASP A 94 -16.53 -0.35 15.08
C ASP A 94 -16.27 -1.14 13.78
N GLU A 95 -17.19 -1.06 12.82
CA GLU A 95 -17.05 -1.71 11.51
C GLU A 95 -16.53 -0.70 10.46
N PRO A 96 -15.21 -0.53 10.29
CA PRO A 96 -14.64 0.52 9.45
C PRO A 96 -15.07 0.42 7.97
N GLY A 97 -15.36 -0.80 7.49
CA GLY A 97 -15.77 -1.03 6.10
C GLY A 97 -17.20 -0.57 5.78
N ALA A 98 -18.02 -0.24 6.78
CA ALA A 98 -19.39 0.22 6.60
C ALA A 98 -19.53 1.76 6.70
N ASP A 99 -18.41 2.49 6.74
CA ASP A 99 -18.41 3.96 6.84
C ASP A 99 -18.89 4.60 5.52
N PRO A 100 -19.89 5.50 5.56
CA PRO A 100 -20.46 6.08 4.34
C PRO A 100 -19.49 7.01 3.59
N VAL A 101 -18.58 7.69 4.30
CA VAL A 101 -17.55 8.51 3.65
C VAL A 101 -16.57 7.61 2.91
N LEU A 102 -16.20 6.48 3.51
CA LEU A 102 -15.38 5.47 2.84
C LEU A 102 -16.08 4.89 1.60
N GLU A 103 -17.37 4.56 1.70
CA GLU A 103 -18.16 4.05 0.56
C GLU A 103 -18.19 5.03 -0.62
N ASP A 104 -18.41 6.32 -0.36
CA ASP A 104 -18.39 7.35 -1.39
C ASP A 104 -17.02 7.43 -2.07
N HIS A 105 -15.92 7.40 -1.30
CA HIS A 105 -14.56 7.44 -1.86
C HIS A 105 -14.21 6.17 -2.65
N TYR A 106 -14.69 5.00 -2.25
CA TYR A 106 -14.53 3.77 -3.04
C TYR A 106 -15.17 3.87 -4.42
N SER A 107 -16.30 4.59 -4.55
CA SER A 107 -17.03 4.71 -5.81
C SER A 107 -16.24 5.44 -6.91
N TYR A 108 -15.25 6.26 -6.53
CA TYR A 108 -14.41 6.98 -7.48
C TYR A 108 -13.34 6.11 -8.13
N MET A 109 -12.96 5.00 -7.49
CA MET A 109 -11.93 4.04 -7.95
C MET A 109 -10.58 4.68 -8.32
N SER A 110 -10.29 5.88 -7.79
CA SER A 110 -9.14 6.70 -8.19
C SER A 110 -7.94 6.59 -7.23
N SER A 111 -8.18 6.21 -5.98
CA SER A 111 -7.10 6.02 -4.99
C SER A 111 -6.48 4.65 -5.14
N HIS A 112 -5.15 4.59 -5.12
CA HIS A 112 -4.40 3.34 -5.13
C HIS A 112 -4.49 2.62 -3.77
N LEU A 113 -4.56 3.35 -2.65
CA LEU A 113 -4.75 2.78 -1.31
C LEU A 113 -6.13 2.13 -1.15
N LEU A 114 -7.19 2.79 -1.63
CA LEU A 114 -8.56 2.30 -1.57
C LEU A 114 -8.81 1.22 -2.61
N THR A 115 -8.42 1.46 -3.86
CA THR A 115 -8.71 0.57 -5.00
C THR A 115 -7.67 -0.53 -5.11
N HIS A 116 -7.60 -1.37 -4.08
CA HIS A 116 -6.72 -2.52 -4.00
C HIS A 116 -7.38 -3.60 -3.14
N SER A 117 -7.13 -4.88 -3.44
CA SER A 117 -7.67 -5.97 -2.65
C SER A 117 -7.14 -5.97 -1.20
N ASP A 118 -7.94 -6.51 -0.27
CA ASP A 118 -7.63 -6.53 1.16
C ASP A 118 -6.56 -7.57 1.53
N SER A 119 -6.37 -8.60 0.71
CA SER A 119 -5.57 -9.78 1.07
C SER A 119 -4.53 -10.20 0.05
N GLU A 120 -4.62 -9.71 -1.18
CA GLU A 120 -3.67 -10.04 -2.25
C GLU A 120 -3.61 -8.91 -3.26
N GLY A 121 -2.49 -8.77 -3.97
CA GLY A 121 -2.35 -7.76 -5.02
C GLY A 121 -0.98 -7.12 -5.06
N PHE A 122 -0.81 -6.19 -6.02
CA PHE A 122 0.46 -5.58 -6.32
C PHE A 122 0.38 -4.06 -6.31
N TYR A 123 1.42 -3.44 -5.75
CA TYR A 123 1.83 -2.08 -6.13
C TYR A 123 3.16 -2.17 -6.88
N ILE A 124 3.23 -1.59 -8.07
CA ILE A 124 4.46 -1.59 -8.87
C ILE A 124 5.16 -0.22 -8.80
N PRO A 125 6.50 -0.16 -8.91
CA PRO A 125 7.28 1.08 -8.89
C PRO A 125 7.25 1.76 -10.26
N VAL A 126 6.03 1.98 -10.77
CA VAL A 126 5.73 2.64 -12.03
C VAL A 126 4.70 3.73 -11.74
N ASP A 127 4.86 4.89 -12.34
CA ASP A 127 3.87 5.96 -12.24
C ASP A 127 2.61 5.56 -13.01
N LEU A 128 1.51 5.36 -12.27
CA LEU A 128 0.21 5.02 -12.85
C LEU A 128 -0.76 6.14 -12.45
N PRO A 129 -1.39 6.84 -13.41
CA PRO A 129 -2.35 7.90 -13.11
C PRO A 129 -3.66 7.36 -12.53
N GLU A 130 -3.94 6.07 -12.73
CA GLU A 130 -5.11 5.36 -12.24
C GLU A 130 -4.74 3.90 -11.91
N VAL A 131 -5.57 3.25 -11.09
CA VAL A 131 -5.44 1.82 -10.82
C VAL A 131 -5.76 1.04 -12.08
N LEU A 132 -4.89 0.09 -12.44
CA LEU A 132 -5.14 -0.81 -13.56
C LEU A 132 -5.81 -2.08 -13.07
N PHE A 133 -6.66 -2.65 -13.91
CA PHE A 133 -7.38 -3.89 -13.63
C PHE A 133 -6.88 -5.00 -14.52
N ASP A 134 -6.96 -6.21 -14.01
CA ASP A 134 -6.66 -7.40 -14.79
C ASP A 134 -7.72 -7.68 -15.86
N THR A 135 -7.49 -8.74 -16.62
CA THR A 135 -8.48 -9.26 -17.56
C THR A 135 -8.54 -10.77 -17.45
N ASP A 136 -9.64 -11.38 -17.89
CA ASP A 136 -9.77 -12.85 -17.95
C ASP A 136 -8.59 -13.55 -18.68
N LYS A 137 -7.93 -12.85 -19.60
CA LYS A 137 -6.78 -13.37 -20.36
C LYS A 137 -5.44 -13.18 -19.66
N ASN A 138 -5.34 -12.17 -18.80
CA ASN A 138 -4.12 -11.78 -18.10
C ASN A 138 -4.46 -11.56 -16.63
N PRO A 139 -4.83 -12.62 -15.89
CA PRO A 139 -5.23 -12.48 -14.50
C PRO A 139 -4.03 -12.10 -13.63
N VAL A 140 -4.29 -11.29 -12.61
CA VAL A 140 -3.32 -10.97 -11.55
C VAL A 140 -3.97 -11.17 -10.18
N PRO A 141 -3.24 -11.67 -9.16
CA PRO A 141 -3.74 -11.73 -7.79
C PRO A 141 -4.37 -10.41 -7.34
N GLY A 142 -5.54 -10.48 -6.71
CA GLY A 142 -6.28 -9.30 -6.28
C GLY A 142 -6.91 -8.46 -7.40
N ALA A 143 -6.72 -8.82 -8.68
CA ALA A 143 -7.30 -8.17 -9.87
C ALA A 143 -7.01 -6.68 -10.09
N MET A 144 -6.28 -6.02 -9.18
CA MET A 144 -5.88 -4.61 -9.25
C MET A 144 -4.36 -4.47 -9.20
N ILE A 145 -3.84 -3.48 -9.93
CA ILE A 145 -2.43 -3.12 -9.97
C ILE A 145 -2.32 -1.64 -9.58
N GLY A 146 -1.75 -1.40 -8.40
CA GLY A 146 -1.49 -0.06 -7.89
C GLY A 146 -0.11 0.47 -8.26
N SER A 147 0.10 1.78 -8.08
CA SER A 147 1.40 2.42 -8.20
C SER A 147 1.99 2.65 -6.81
N SER A 148 3.24 2.24 -6.60
CA SER A 148 3.99 2.59 -5.39
C SER A 148 4.19 4.11 -5.27
N TYR A 149 4.30 4.83 -6.39
CA TYR A 149 4.45 6.29 -6.36
C TYR A 149 3.16 7.00 -5.96
N SER A 150 2.03 6.61 -6.52
CA SER A 150 0.72 7.18 -6.14
C SER A 150 0.36 6.80 -4.70
N LEU A 151 0.60 5.55 -4.30
CA LEU A 151 0.44 5.10 -2.91
C LEU A 151 1.32 5.93 -1.95
N LEU A 152 2.57 6.26 -2.32
CA LEU A 152 3.42 7.13 -1.50
C LEU A 152 2.77 8.49 -1.25
N GLN A 153 2.23 9.13 -2.30
CA GLN A 153 1.61 10.45 -2.17
C GLN A 153 0.36 10.39 -1.29
N GLU A 154 -0.46 9.36 -1.47
CA GLU A 154 -1.66 9.12 -0.67
C GLU A 154 -1.29 8.92 0.80
N LEU A 155 -0.34 8.05 1.12
CA LEU A 155 0.12 7.84 2.50
C LEU A 155 0.73 9.11 3.11
N LYS A 156 1.53 9.86 2.33
CA LYS A 156 2.12 11.14 2.78
C LYS A 156 1.06 12.15 3.18
N SER A 157 -0.09 12.16 2.51
CA SER A 157 -1.20 13.05 2.86
C SER A 157 -1.78 12.78 4.25
N LEU A 158 -1.59 11.56 4.79
CA LEU A 158 -2.10 11.15 6.10
C LEU A 158 -1.11 11.46 7.23
N THR A 159 0.19 11.57 6.92
CA THR A 159 1.26 11.61 7.93
C THR A 159 1.12 12.73 8.95
N THR A 160 0.74 13.94 8.50
CA THR A 160 0.55 15.09 9.39
C THR A 160 -0.60 14.84 10.39
N HIS A 161 -1.70 14.24 9.92
CA HIS A 161 -2.87 13.95 10.74
C HIS A 161 -2.62 12.82 11.75
N LEU A 162 -1.74 11.87 11.41
CA LEU A 162 -1.32 10.76 12.28
C LEU A 162 -0.09 11.09 13.14
N GLY A 163 0.47 12.30 13.02
CA GLY A 163 1.69 12.68 13.74
C GLY A 163 2.93 11.88 13.33
N ILE A 164 2.95 11.33 12.12
CA ILE A 164 4.09 10.62 11.53
C ILE A 164 5.05 11.66 10.93
N GLY A 165 6.28 11.70 11.42
CA GLY A 165 7.31 12.60 10.92
C GLY A 165 8.10 11.96 9.79
N LEU A 166 8.26 12.68 8.68
CA LEU A 166 9.10 12.28 7.55
C LEU A 166 10.19 13.31 7.26
N ASP A 167 11.38 12.86 6.88
CA ASP A 167 12.43 13.72 6.32
C ASP A 167 12.27 13.91 4.79
N GLU A 168 13.21 14.63 4.18
CA GLU A 168 13.24 14.89 2.73
C GLU A 168 13.38 13.63 1.86
N ASN A 169 13.88 12.54 2.43
CA ASN A 169 14.06 11.23 1.77
C ASN A 169 12.95 10.24 2.17
N ASN A 170 11.87 10.72 2.80
CA ASN A 170 10.76 9.93 3.32
C ASN A 170 11.17 8.91 4.40
N ASN A 171 12.25 9.15 5.16
CA ASN A 171 12.55 8.37 6.35
C ASN A 171 11.70 8.83 7.52
N LEU A 172 11.26 7.87 8.35
CA LEU A 172 10.59 8.15 9.61
C LEU A 172 11.55 8.88 10.58
N THR A 173 11.12 10.01 11.14
CA THR A 173 11.96 10.85 12.03
C THR A 173 11.64 10.69 13.51
N ASN A 174 10.49 10.12 13.84
CA ASN A 174 9.97 9.97 15.20
C ASN A 174 9.62 8.52 15.57
N VAL A 175 10.42 7.56 15.08
CA VAL A 175 10.21 6.11 15.22
C VAL A 175 9.93 5.68 16.67
N ASP A 176 10.72 6.14 17.64
CA ASP A 176 10.54 5.75 19.07
C ASP A 176 9.15 6.13 19.61
N LYS A 177 8.63 7.30 19.20
CA LYS A 177 7.28 7.76 19.59
C LYS A 177 6.20 6.91 18.93
N LEU A 178 6.35 6.61 17.64
CA LEU A 178 5.38 5.81 16.90
C LEU A 178 5.33 4.37 17.45
N ASN A 179 6.48 3.77 17.72
CA ASN A 179 6.55 2.45 18.36
C ASN A 179 5.89 2.45 19.74
N SER A 180 6.09 3.50 20.55
CA SER A 180 5.43 3.62 21.85
C SER A 180 3.90 3.66 21.72
N ILE A 181 3.36 4.39 20.73
CA ILE A 181 1.90 4.43 20.46
C ILE A 181 1.38 3.05 20.06
N ILE A 182 2.09 2.35 19.16
CA ILE A 182 1.72 1.03 18.68
C ILE A 182 1.75 0.00 19.83
N GLU A 183 2.81 0.00 20.64
CA GLU A 183 2.97 -0.94 21.76
C GLU A 183 1.96 -0.72 22.89
N MET A 184 1.56 0.53 23.12
CA MET A 184 0.58 0.89 24.16
C MET A 184 -0.88 0.85 23.65
N GLU A 185 -1.10 0.55 22.37
CA GLU A 185 -2.41 0.60 21.71
C GLU A 185 -3.14 1.94 21.94
N ASP A 186 -2.40 3.05 21.89
CA ASP A 186 -2.92 4.41 22.10
C ASP A 186 -3.66 4.95 20.85
N ASP A 187 -4.19 6.16 20.91
CA ASP A 187 -4.95 6.79 19.83
C ASP A 187 -4.30 6.60 18.44
N PHE A 188 -5.10 6.10 17.49
CA PHE A 188 -4.72 5.82 16.09
C PHE A 188 -3.63 4.76 15.89
N TRP A 189 -3.35 3.91 16.88
CA TRP A 189 -2.26 2.93 16.78
C TRP A 189 -2.39 2.00 15.56
N ILE A 190 -3.62 1.63 15.14
CA ILE A 190 -3.86 0.76 13.98
C ILE A 190 -3.51 1.50 12.69
N GLU A 191 -4.05 2.72 12.51
CA GLU A 191 -3.80 3.55 11.35
C GLU A 191 -2.31 3.89 11.23
N ILE A 192 -1.66 4.21 12.35
CA ILE A 192 -0.22 4.46 12.40
C ILE A 192 0.54 3.22 11.97
N LEU A 193 0.28 2.05 12.58
CA LEU A 193 0.94 0.79 12.24
C LEU A 193 0.85 0.50 10.74
N VAL A 194 -0.35 0.52 10.17
CA VAL A 194 -0.56 0.24 8.74
C VAL A 194 0.14 1.28 7.88
N CYS A 195 0.01 2.57 8.20
CA CYS A 195 0.59 3.65 7.41
C CYS A 195 2.12 3.59 7.40
N VAL A 196 2.77 3.34 8.54
CA VAL A 196 4.25 3.26 8.61
C VAL A 196 4.75 2.02 7.90
N THR A 197 4.07 0.87 8.02
CA THR A 197 4.45 -0.35 7.31
C THR A 197 4.36 -0.16 5.80
N LEU A 198 3.29 0.48 5.30
CA LEU A 198 3.16 0.75 3.87
C LEU A 198 4.15 1.82 3.36
N LEU A 199 4.43 2.86 4.16
CA LEU A 199 5.44 3.87 3.79
C LEU A 199 6.82 3.23 3.61
N ASP A 200 7.20 2.32 4.51
CA ASP A 200 8.48 1.61 4.43
C ASP A 200 8.52 0.68 3.21
N ALA A 201 7.44 -0.09 2.96
CA ALA A 201 7.32 -0.97 1.80
C ALA A 201 7.40 -0.21 0.47
N VAL A 202 6.71 0.93 0.38
CA VAL A 202 6.71 1.81 -0.80
C VAL A 202 8.09 2.41 -1.04
N LYS A 203 8.75 2.89 0.00
CA LYS A 203 10.09 3.44 -0.11
C LYS A 203 11.05 2.39 -0.67
N PHE A 204 11.03 1.18 -0.11
CA PHE A 204 11.89 0.10 -0.56
C PHE A 204 11.59 -0.36 -1.99
N SER A 205 10.30 -0.47 -2.32
CA SER A 205 9.80 -0.75 -3.68
C SER A 205 10.39 0.24 -4.69
N ILE A 206 10.33 1.53 -4.39
CA ILE A 206 10.85 2.58 -5.26
C ILE A 206 12.38 2.52 -5.38
N GLU A 207 13.10 2.35 -4.26
CA GLU A 207 14.57 2.34 -4.25
C GLU A 207 15.16 1.13 -4.99
N ASN A 208 14.55 -0.05 -4.83
CA ASN A 208 15.01 -1.27 -5.50
C ASN A 208 14.34 -1.51 -6.85
N LYS A 209 13.34 -0.71 -7.21
CA LYS A 209 12.47 -0.94 -8.37
C LYS A 209 11.80 -2.31 -8.30
N THR A 210 11.30 -2.70 -7.14
CA THR A 210 10.58 -3.95 -6.92
C THR A 210 9.10 -3.68 -6.69
N ALA A 211 8.23 -4.61 -7.05
CA ALA A 211 6.83 -4.56 -6.70
C ALA A 211 6.64 -4.88 -5.21
N ILE A 212 5.63 -4.24 -4.61
CA ILE A 212 5.04 -4.64 -3.32
C ILE A 212 4.00 -5.70 -3.62
N LEU A 213 4.01 -6.77 -2.84
CA LEU A 213 3.07 -7.88 -2.90
C LEU A 213 2.34 -8.00 -1.55
N PHE A 214 1.01 -8.11 -1.63
CA PHE A 214 0.14 -8.50 -0.53
C PHE A 214 -0.13 -10.00 -0.64
N ASN A 215 0.02 -10.77 0.45
CA ASN A 215 -0.21 -12.21 0.49
C ASN A 215 -0.48 -12.80 1.90
#